data_AF-A0A7J7CE10-F1
#
_entry.id   AF-A0A7J7CE10-F1
#
_cell.length_a   1.000
_cell.length_b   1.000
_cell.length_c   1.000
_cell.angle_alpha   90.00
_cell.angle_beta   90.00
_cell.angle_gamma   90.00
#
_symmetry.space_group_name_H-M   'P 1'
#
loop_
_entity.id
_entity.type
_entity.pdbx_description
1 polymer ?
#
loop_
_entity_poly.entity_id
_entity_poly.type
_entity_poly.pdbx_seq_one_letter_code
_entity_poly.pdbx_strand_id
1 'polypeptide(L)'
;MVAEYGIKYAVHIITTHFGGLVAKVCECLLRKGPLSLPNITRYTELSPKQVKNILLVLIQHNCVQSFILEQPGGFGDGPKVITHYMPLIDNILHRMRFSKFLRVVSEELDKECEELLEGLLQHGRLSVQQMLDRAKDTKKQESPPEDATAKKKGAKSAKGKTEEPKSLEQRVLAAAVPMEAKRFSTALITESDVGGRAPGMTIGEKRKPDALENVTWKPDALENVTWRANYEECIRRLRHKACIENVASQLDNDAAVVLKAMIDASRSEENKIKAENSGPLSMSSIYEEVIKSESGRNMTLDRVRTHLIQLGTPPFVRAVDESYIIDFNCIIEQAQKEEVESIVLKRYGNDAYSMFRLLLANNGGLLETKKISDATFVEKENAQKILYKLWKGDYLHMEKLEFKLANLLLWKVNKRTLWEHVLDEMFHAALNLSRRLAYELEQEKEVLSLPADRRAGPLKDRYERIRRVRLLLESAQMKLDDGIMLFHHF
;
A
#
# COMPACT_ATOMS: atom_id res chain seq x y z
N MET A 1 0.89 -13.24 -11.18
CA MET A 1 0.44 -14.36 -10.33
C MET A 1 0.80 -13.98 -8.90
N VAL A 2 -0.10 -14.08 -7.94
CA VAL A 2 0.24 -13.77 -6.55
C VAL A 2 1.20 -14.85 -6.04
N ALA A 3 2.29 -14.44 -5.39
CA ALA A 3 3.25 -15.35 -4.80
C ALA A 3 2.59 -16.24 -3.72
N GLU A 4 3.00 -17.51 -3.59
CA GLU A 4 2.32 -18.48 -2.71
C GLU A 4 2.37 -18.05 -1.24
N TYR A 5 3.48 -17.47 -0.77
CA TYR A 5 3.54 -16.93 0.58
C TYR A 5 2.78 -15.61 0.71
N GLY A 6 2.64 -14.84 -0.37
CA GLY A 6 1.74 -13.69 -0.43
C GLY A 6 0.29 -14.07 -0.11
N ILE A 7 -0.20 -15.18 -0.70
CA ILE A 7 -1.54 -15.74 -0.38
C ILE A 7 -1.61 -16.17 1.08
N LYS A 8 -0.64 -16.97 1.56
CA LYS A 8 -0.63 -17.45 2.96
C LYS A 8 -0.60 -16.30 3.97
N TYR A 9 0.13 -15.24 3.66
CA TYR A 9 0.21 -14.05 4.50
C TYR A 9 -1.12 -13.28 4.53
N ALA A 10 -1.74 -13.05 3.37
CA ALA A 10 -3.07 -12.46 3.29
C ALA A 10 -4.13 -13.25 4.08
N VAL A 11 -4.12 -14.58 3.96
CA VAL A 11 -5.02 -15.46 4.73
C VAL A 11 -4.76 -15.35 6.23
N HIS A 12 -3.49 -15.25 6.66
CA HIS A 12 -3.16 -15.05 8.06
C HIS A 12 -3.68 -13.71 8.60
N ILE A 13 -3.55 -12.61 7.84
CA ILE A 13 -4.10 -11.30 8.20
C ILE A 13 -5.62 -11.38 8.42
N ILE A 14 -6.34 -12.03 7.49
CA ILE A 14 -7.80 -12.23 7.62
C ILE A 14 -8.14 -13.11 8.82
N THR A 15 -7.35 -14.15 9.09
CA THR A 15 -7.53 -15.02 10.26
C THR A 15 -7.43 -14.23 11.56
N THR A 16 -6.42 -13.37 11.68
CA THR A 16 -6.17 -12.56 12.88
C THR A 16 -7.28 -11.52 13.10
N HIS A 17 -7.80 -10.91 12.03
CA HIS A 17 -8.80 -9.84 12.15
C HIS A 17 -10.26 -10.33 12.21
N PHE A 18 -10.59 -11.41 11.50
CA PHE A 18 -11.97 -11.84 11.28
C PHE A 18 -12.23 -13.32 11.63
N GLY A 19 -11.20 -14.06 12.03
CA GLY A 19 -11.29 -15.45 12.44
C GLY A 19 -11.19 -16.47 11.30
N GLY A 20 -11.01 -17.74 11.68
CA GLY A 20 -10.69 -18.83 10.75
C GLY A 20 -11.79 -19.14 9.72
N LEU A 21 -13.07 -18.96 10.06
CA LEU A 21 -14.17 -19.20 9.12
C LEU A 21 -14.15 -18.19 7.97
N VAL A 22 -13.91 -16.91 8.27
CA VAL A 22 -13.79 -15.85 7.26
C VAL A 22 -12.56 -16.08 6.39
N ALA A 23 -11.44 -16.49 7.01
CA ALA A 23 -10.21 -16.83 6.31
C ALA A 23 -10.39 -17.99 5.33
N LYS A 24 -11.17 -19.03 5.66
CA LYS A 24 -11.45 -20.18 4.77
C LYS A 24 -12.11 -19.74 3.46
N VAL A 25 -13.09 -18.83 3.52
CA VAL A 25 -13.75 -18.28 2.32
C VAL A 25 -12.78 -17.39 1.54
N CYS A 26 -12.02 -16.55 2.24
CA CYS A 26 -11.03 -15.68 1.61
C CYS A 26 -9.92 -16.47 0.88
N GLU A 27 -9.39 -17.52 1.50
CA GLU A 27 -8.39 -18.40 0.88
C GLU A 27 -8.93 -19.09 -0.38
N CYS A 28 -10.18 -19.57 -0.32
CA CYS A 28 -10.85 -20.17 -1.48
C CYS A 28 -10.87 -19.20 -2.67
N LEU A 29 -11.25 -17.94 -2.43
CA LEU A 29 -11.24 -16.89 -3.45
C LEU A 29 -9.82 -16.57 -3.93
N LEU A 30 -8.85 -16.42 -3.02
CA LEU A 30 -7.46 -16.09 -3.39
C LEU A 30 -6.80 -17.16 -4.25
N ARG A 31 -7.07 -18.45 -3.98
CA ARG A 31 -6.49 -19.57 -4.73
C ARG A 31 -7.22 -19.86 -6.05
N LYS A 32 -8.53 -19.66 -6.11
CA LYS A 32 -9.36 -20.05 -7.27
C LYS A 32 -9.79 -18.87 -8.15
N GLY A 33 -9.54 -17.64 -7.73
CA GLY A 33 -9.99 -16.43 -8.41
C GLY A 33 -11.47 -16.11 -8.14
N PRO A 34 -12.10 -15.31 -9.02
CA PRO A 34 -13.49 -14.90 -8.84
C PRO A 34 -14.48 -16.07 -8.89
N LEU A 35 -15.36 -16.17 -7.91
CA LEU A 35 -16.33 -17.28 -7.79
C LEU A 35 -17.74 -16.78 -7.49
N SER A 36 -18.74 -17.54 -7.92
CA SER A 36 -20.15 -17.35 -7.54
C SER A 36 -20.46 -17.96 -6.17
N LEU A 37 -21.54 -17.51 -5.53
CA LEU A 37 -21.97 -18.02 -4.22
C LEU A 37 -22.10 -19.56 -4.16
N PRO A 38 -22.71 -20.25 -5.15
CA PRO A 38 -22.80 -21.71 -5.15
C PRO A 38 -21.43 -22.40 -5.19
N ASN A 39 -20.49 -21.86 -5.99
CA ASN A 39 -19.14 -22.40 -6.08
C ASN A 39 -18.37 -22.22 -4.78
N ILE A 40 -18.49 -21.06 -4.13
CA ILE A 40 -17.87 -20.82 -2.82
C ILE A 40 -18.43 -21.78 -1.78
N THR A 41 -19.74 -21.97 -1.74
CA THR A 41 -20.43 -22.92 -0.85
C THR A 41 -19.89 -24.33 -1.06
N ARG A 42 -19.79 -24.79 -2.33
CA ARG A 42 -19.28 -26.11 -2.68
C ARG A 42 -17.82 -26.31 -2.26
N TYR A 43 -16.94 -25.35 -2.54
CA TYR A 43 -15.51 -25.51 -2.24
C TYR A 43 -15.15 -25.32 -0.77
N THR A 44 -15.96 -24.58 -0.02
CA THR A 44 -15.70 -24.33 1.41
C THR A 44 -16.47 -25.28 2.33
N GLU A 45 -17.44 -26.03 1.79
CA GLU A 45 -18.31 -26.94 2.55
C GLU A 45 -19.07 -26.21 3.70
N LEU A 46 -19.28 -24.91 3.55
CA LEU A 46 -20.05 -24.09 4.48
C LEU A 46 -21.49 -23.95 3.98
N SER A 47 -22.42 -23.68 4.89
CA SER A 47 -23.80 -23.41 4.49
C SER A 47 -23.90 -22.10 3.68
N PRO A 48 -24.84 -21.99 2.72
CA PRO A 48 -25.04 -20.75 1.96
C PRO A 48 -25.24 -19.51 2.84
N LYS A 49 -25.92 -19.68 4.00
CA LYS A 49 -26.14 -18.60 4.97
C LYS A 49 -24.82 -18.13 5.59
N GLN A 50 -23.94 -19.05 5.99
CA GLN A 50 -22.62 -18.70 6.53
C GLN A 50 -21.77 -17.98 5.47
N VAL A 51 -21.76 -18.48 4.23
CA VAL A 51 -20.99 -17.86 3.14
C VAL A 51 -21.49 -16.44 2.87
N LYS A 52 -22.81 -16.21 2.81
CA LYS A 52 -23.38 -14.87 2.66
C LYS A 52 -22.91 -13.91 3.75
N ASN A 53 -23.00 -14.32 5.02
CA ASN A 53 -22.56 -13.49 6.15
C ASN A 53 -21.06 -13.19 6.09
N ILE A 54 -20.23 -14.17 5.73
CA ILE A 54 -18.78 -13.99 5.58
C ILE A 54 -18.46 -13.02 4.43
N LEU A 55 -19.14 -13.15 3.28
CA LEU A 55 -18.96 -12.24 2.16
C LEU A 55 -19.38 -10.81 2.51
N LEU A 56 -20.44 -10.63 3.30
CA LEU A 56 -20.82 -9.30 3.80
C LEU A 56 -19.68 -8.67 4.62
N VAL A 57 -19.06 -9.41 5.55
CA VAL A 57 -17.91 -8.92 6.33
C VAL A 57 -16.73 -8.56 5.42
N LEU A 58 -16.39 -9.41 4.46
CA LEU A 58 -15.27 -9.16 3.55
C LEU A 58 -15.52 -7.96 2.62
N ILE A 59 -16.75 -7.77 2.14
CA ILE A 59 -17.14 -6.61 1.33
C ILE A 59 -17.12 -5.33 2.16
N GLN A 60 -17.65 -5.39 3.38
CA GLN A 60 -17.67 -4.28 4.33
C GLN A 60 -16.26 -3.73 4.58
N HIS A 61 -15.28 -4.61 4.77
CA HIS A 61 -13.88 -4.25 4.99
C HIS A 61 -13.05 -4.14 3.70
N ASN A 62 -13.69 -3.99 2.53
CA ASN A 62 -13.04 -3.81 1.23
C ASN A 62 -12.04 -4.92 0.84
N CYS A 63 -12.18 -6.12 1.40
CA CYS A 63 -11.32 -7.28 1.11
C CYS A 63 -11.84 -8.09 -0.09
N VAL A 64 -13.14 -7.98 -0.41
CA VAL A 64 -13.79 -8.63 -1.55
C VAL A 64 -14.67 -7.61 -2.28
N GLN A 65 -14.71 -7.71 -3.60
CA GLN A 65 -15.62 -6.96 -4.46
C GLN A 65 -16.55 -7.91 -5.20
N SER A 66 -17.84 -7.59 -5.21
CA SER A 66 -18.81 -8.29 -6.05
C SER A 66 -18.96 -7.59 -7.40
N PHE A 67 -19.16 -8.37 -8.46
CA PHE A 67 -19.52 -7.88 -9.78
C PHE A 67 -20.49 -8.86 -10.44
N ILE A 68 -21.23 -8.36 -11.42
CA ILE A 68 -22.28 -9.12 -12.11
C ILE A 68 -21.73 -9.58 -13.46
N LEU A 69 -21.94 -10.86 -13.78
CA LEU A 69 -21.67 -11.44 -15.09
C LEU A 69 -22.99 -11.92 -15.69
N GLU A 70 -23.29 -11.45 -16.91
CA GLU A 70 -24.38 -11.99 -17.72
C GLU A 70 -23.85 -13.20 -18.49
N GLN A 71 -24.52 -14.33 -18.34
CA GLN A 71 -24.24 -15.54 -19.12
C GLN A 71 -25.40 -15.81 -20.08
N PRO A 72 -25.13 -16.25 -21.32
CA PRO A 72 -26.18 -16.69 -22.23
C PRO A 72 -27.01 -17.78 -21.58
N GLY A 73 -28.33 -17.64 -21.58
CA GLY A 73 -29.24 -18.69 -21.15
C GLY A 73 -29.09 -19.96 -21.99
N GLY A 74 -29.60 -21.08 -21.49
CA GLY A 74 -29.78 -22.27 -22.33
C GLY A 74 -30.79 -22.02 -23.45
N PHE A 75 -30.96 -22.98 -24.36
CA PHE A 75 -31.96 -22.88 -25.44
C PHE A 75 -33.36 -22.57 -24.85
N GLY A 76 -33.87 -21.36 -25.12
CA GLY A 76 -35.19 -20.89 -24.67
C GLY A 76 -35.22 -20.15 -23.32
N ASP A 77 -34.09 -20.02 -22.62
CA ASP A 77 -33.99 -19.32 -21.33
C ASP A 77 -33.35 -17.93 -21.51
N GLY A 78 -33.78 -16.94 -20.73
CA GLY A 78 -33.20 -15.59 -20.76
C GLY A 78 -31.74 -15.55 -20.25
N PRO A 79 -31.03 -14.43 -20.43
CA PRO A 79 -29.67 -14.28 -19.90
C PRO A 79 -29.67 -14.46 -18.37
N LYS A 80 -28.76 -15.29 -17.86
CA LYS A 80 -28.60 -15.54 -16.43
C LYS A 80 -27.62 -14.54 -15.84
N VAL A 81 -28.10 -13.78 -14.87
CA VAL A 81 -27.33 -12.79 -14.13
C VAL A 81 -26.70 -13.48 -12.91
N ILE A 82 -25.37 -13.62 -12.90
CA ILE A 82 -24.64 -14.31 -11.83
C ILE A 82 -23.65 -13.36 -11.16
N THR A 83 -23.83 -13.13 -9.86
CA THR A 83 -22.87 -12.39 -9.04
C THR A 83 -21.62 -13.23 -8.77
N HIS A 84 -20.47 -12.67 -9.08
CA HIS A 84 -19.15 -13.21 -8.74
C HIS A 84 -18.47 -12.33 -7.70
N TYR A 85 -17.66 -12.95 -6.86
CA TYR A 85 -16.92 -12.32 -5.78
C TYR A 85 -15.43 -12.43 -6.08
N MET A 86 -14.74 -11.28 -6.16
CA MET A 86 -13.31 -11.18 -6.44
C MET A 86 -12.57 -10.75 -5.16
N PRO A 87 -11.52 -11.46 -4.75
CA PRO A 87 -10.69 -11.02 -3.64
C PRO A 87 -9.80 -9.85 -4.06
N LEU A 88 -9.64 -8.87 -3.18
CA LEU A 88 -8.76 -7.72 -3.36
C LEU A 88 -7.54 -7.90 -2.46
N ILE A 89 -6.54 -8.65 -2.94
CA ILE A 89 -5.39 -9.03 -2.11
C ILE A 89 -4.61 -7.81 -1.58
N ASP A 90 -4.43 -6.78 -2.40
CA ASP A 90 -3.71 -5.57 -2.00
C ASP A 90 -4.41 -4.90 -0.82
N ASN A 91 -5.74 -4.81 -0.85
CA ASN A 91 -6.54 -4.27 0.27
C ASN A 91 -6.39 -5.11 1.55
N ILE A 92 -6.24 -6.43 1.42
CA ILE A 92 -5.98 -7.30 2.57
C ILE A 92 -4.60 -7.01 3.15
N LEU A 93 -3.57 -6.92 2.30
CA LEU A 93 -2.20 -6.59 2.72
C LEU A 93 -2.11 -5.20 3.37
N HIS A 94 -2.85 -4.22 2.83
CA HIS A 94 -2.94 -2.87 3.36
C HIS A 94 -3.45 -2.79 4.81
N ARG A 95 -4.17 -3.81 5.31
CA ARG A 95 -4.59 -3.83 6.72
C ARG A 95 -3.40 -3.81 7.68
N MET A 96 -2.25 -4.37 7.29
CA MET A 96 -1.02 -4.31 8.09
C MET A 96 -0.38 -2.92 8.11
N ARG A 97 -0.84 -2.01 7.24
CA ARG A 97 -0.28 -0.67 7.03
C ARG A 97 -1.15 0.43 7.61
N PHE A 98 -2.23 0.10 8.30
CA PHE A 98 -3.14 1.09 8.86
C PHE A 98 -2.43 2.10 9.77
N SER A 99 -1.48 1.64 10.59
CA SER A 99 -0.63 2.54 11.39
C SER A 99 0.24 3.46 10.55
N LYS A 100 0.78 2.98 9.42
CA LYS A 100 1.56 3.81 8.47
C LYS A 100 0.65 4.84 7.79
N PHE A 101 -0.57 4.47 7.42
CA PHE A 101 -1.54 5.37 6.81
C PHE A 101 -1.97 6.48 7.77
N LEU A 102 -2.26 6.13 9.03
CA LEU A 102 -2.58 7.11 10.07
C LEU A 102 -1.41 8.05 10.32
N ARG A 103 -0.18 7.54 10.38
CA ARG A 103 1.02 8.38 10.53
C ARG A 103 1.14 9.41 9.41
N VAL A 104 0.96 9.00 8.14
CA VAL A 104 1.01 9.93 7.00
C VAL A 104 -0.04 11.04 7.15
N VAL A 105 -1.27 10.68 7.52
CA VAL A 105 -2.33 11.68 7.73
C VAL A 105 -2.03 12.59 8.92
N SER A 106 -1.49 12.07 10.02
CA SER A 106 -1.11 12.88 11.19
C SER A 106 0.04 13.86 10.91
N GLU A 107 0.94 13.52 9.97
CA GLU A 107 2.08 14.36 9.59
C GLU A 107 1.66 15.46 8.60
N GLU A 108 0.67 15.20 7.74
CA GLU A 108 0.31 16.09 6.62
C GLU A 108 -1.04 16.80 6.78
N LEU A 109 -1.94 16.32 7.64
CA LEU A 109 -3.31 16.80 7.80
C LEU A 109 -3.65 17.04 9.28
N ASP A 110 -4.88 17.48 9.56
CA ASP A 110 -5.36 17.76 10.92
C ASP A 110 -5.82 16.50 11.67
N LYS A 111 -5.93 16.61 13.01
CA LYS A 111 -6.38 15.52 13.90
C LYS A 111 -7.76 14.99 13.51
N GLU A 112 -8.65 15.86 13.02
CA GLU A 112 -9.98 15.45 12.55
C GLU A 112 -9.89 14.49 11.37
N CYS A 113 -9.01 14.74 10.39
CA CYS A 113 -8.76 13.82 9.28
C CYS A 113 -8.20 12.47 9.75
N GLU A 114 -7.32 12.46 10.75
CA GLU A 114 -6.78 11.23 11.34
C GLU A 114 -7.88 10.38 11.97
N GLU A 115 -8.73 10.97 12.80
CA GLU A 115 -9.86 10.30 13.47
C GLU A 115 -10.88 9.74 12.45
N LEU A 116 -11.16 10.48 11.38
CA LEU A 116 -12.04 10.03 10.30
C LEU A 116 -11.44 8.85 9.53
N LEU A 117 -10.15 8.92 9.18
CA LEU A 117 -9.46 7.81 8.53
C LEU A 117 -9.44 6.59 9.44
N GLU A 118 -9.12 6.73 10.72
CA GLU A 118 -9.13 5.64 11.69
C GLU A 118 -10.47 4.91 11.72
N GLY A 119 -11.58 5.65 11.74
CA GLY A 119 -12.92 5.09 11.65
C GLY A 119 -13.14 4.24 10.40
N LEU A 120 -12.74 4.76 9.23
CA LEU A 120 -12.84 4.03 7.95
C LEU A 120 -11.93 2.80 7.89
N LEU A 121 -10.73 2.86 8.47
CA LEU A 121 -9.81 1.71 8.52
C LEU A 121 -10.35 0.59 9.41
N GLN A 122 -10.87 0.95 10.59
CA GLN A 122 -11.40 0.00 11.56
C GLN A 122 -12.70 -0.66 11.09
N HIS A 123 -13.64 0.13 10.57
CA HIS A 123 -15.00 -0.34 10.25
C HIS A 123 -15.25 -0.59 8.76
N GLY A 124 -14.32 -0.19 7.89
CA GLY A 124 -14.48 -0.34 6.45
C GLY A 124 -15.36 0.74 5.85
N ARG A 125 -16.51 0.35 5.28
CA ARG A 125 -17.44 1.27 4.61
C ARG A 125 -18.38 1.94 5.59
N LEU A 126 -18.39 3.27 5.64
CA LEU A 126 -19.26 4.03 6.56
C LEU A 126 -20.10 5.06 5.81
N SER A 127 -21.36 5.25 6.22
CA SER A 127 -22.13 6.42 5.78
C SER A 127 -21.68 7.68 6.53
N VAL A 128 -22.04 8.86 6.01
CA VAL A 128 -21.75 10.14 6.69
C VAL A 128 -22.33 10.17 8.10
N GLN A 129 -23.58 9.68 8.27
CA GLN A 129 -24.24 9.60 9.58
C GLN A 129 -23.43 8.73 10.56
N GLN A 130 -22.99 7.55 10.13
CA GLN A 130 -22.17 6.66 10.96
C GLN A 130 -20.82 7.30 11.35
N MET A 131 -20.21 8.07 10.45
CA MET A 131 -18.98 8.82 10.75
C MET A 131 -19.23 9.93 11.78
N LEU A 132 -20.32 10.69 11.63
CA LEU A 132 -20.70 11.77 12.55
C LEU A 132 -21.05 11.24 13.94
N ASP A 133 -21.79 10.15 14.04
CA ASP A 133 -22.18 9.56 15.32
C ASP A 133 -20.98 9.02 16.07
N ARG A 134 -20.04 8.38 15.36
CA ARG A 134 -18.75 7.98 15.94
C ARG A 134 -17.97 9.18 16.50
N ALA A 135 -17.88 10.28 15.75
CA ALA A 135 -17.16 11.46 16.19
C ALA A 135 -17.76 12.07 17.47
N LYS A 136 -19.09 12.02 17.63
CA LYS A 136 -19.78 12.47 18.86
C LYS A 136 -19.44 11.58 20.06
N ASP A 137 -19.36 10.27 19.86
CA ASP A 137 -19.10 9.32 20.94
C ASP A 137 -17.63 9.35 21.40
N THR A 138 -16.67 9.57 20.49
CA THR A 138 -15.26 9.82 20.85
C THR A 138 -15.14 11.08 21.73
N LYS A 139 -15.82 12.17 21.37
CA LYS A 139 -15.79 13.43 22.14
C LYS A 139 -16.42 13.32 23.53
N LYS A 140 -17.41 12.45 23.72
CA LYS A 140 -18.00 12.17 25.05
C LYS A 140 -17.05 11.37 25.95
N GLN A 141 -16.14 10.58 25.39
CA GLN A 141 -15.16 9.81 26.14
C GLN A 141 -13.93 10.65 26.55
N GLU A 142 -13.62 11.73 25.81
CA GLU A 142 -12.47 12.62 26.09
C GLU A 142 -12.78 13.73 27.12
N SER A 143 -14.04 13.99 27.49
CA SER A 143 -14.38 14.99 28.53
C SER A 143 -14.43 14.37 29.94
N PRO A 144 -13.67 14.87 30.94
CA PRO A 144 -13.95 14.58 32.35
C PRO A 144 -15.29 15.19 32.76
N PRO A 145 -15.97 14.70 33.82
CA PRO A 145 -17.20 15.31 34.30
C PRO A 145 -16.89 16.69 34.88
N GLU A 146 -17.17 17.76 34.14
CA GLU A 146 -17.13 19.12 34.68
C GLU A 146 -18.38 19.39 35.52
N ASP A 147 -18.17 19.58 36.82
CA ASP A 147 -19.13 20.20 37.72
C ASP A 147 -19.48 21.60 37.21
N ALA A 148 -20.78 21.82 37.03
CA ALA A 148 -21.35 23.11 36.70
C ALA A 148 -21.16 24.10 37.85
N THR A 149 -20.53 25.26 37.61
CA THR A 149 -21.07 26.54 38.09
C THR A 149 -20.49 27.73 37.31
N ALA A 150 -21.40 28.64 36.99
CA ALA A 150 -21.24 29.78 36.10
C ALA A 150 -20.37 30.93 36.66
N LYS A 151 -19.82 31.76 35.75
CA LYS A 151 -20.16 33.20 35.68
C LYS A 151 -19.62 33.90 34.42
N LYS A 152 -20.57 34.57 33.73
CA LYS A 152 -20.37 35.58 32.68
C LYS A 152 -19.44 36.71 33.12
N LYS A 153 -18.51 37.11 32.25
CA LYS A 153 -18.19 38.53 31.99
C LYS A 153 -17.92 38.73 30.50
N GLY A 154 -18.60 39.73 29.93
CA GLY A 154 -18.49 40.08 28.51
C GLY A 154 -17.27 40.92 28.20
N ALA A 155 -16.83 40.85 26.94
CA ALA A 155 -16.01 41.87 26.32
C ALA A 155 -16.44 42.00 24.86
N LYS A 156 -16.80 43.22 24.47
CA LYS A 156 -17.03 43.65 23.09
C LYS A 156 -15.69 43.60 22.36
N SER A 157 -15.63 42.98 21.18
CA SER A 157 -14.59 43.27 20.21
C SER A 157 -15.09 43.08 18.77
N ALA A 158 -14.37 43.74 17.90
CA ALA A 158 -14.78 44.38 16.67
C ALA A 158 -15.16 43.46 15.51
N LYS A 159 -15.98 44.02 14.62
CA LYS A 159 -16.44 43.48 13.35
C LYS A 159 -15.30 43.49 12.32
N GLY A 160 -14.57 42.38 12.22
CA GLY A 160 -13.78 42.01 11.06
C GLY A 160 -14.50 40.90 10.30
N LYS A 161 -14.55 40.98 8.97
CA LYS A 161 -15.08 39.89 8.12
C LYS A 161 -14.17 38.67 8.27
N THR A 162 -14.53 37.76 9.16
CA THR A 162 -13.98 36.41 9.20
C THR A 162 -14.92 35.55 8.35
N GLU A 163 -14.39 34.96 7.27
CA GLU A 163 -15.09 33.90 6.55
C GLU A 163 -15.43 32.79 7.57
N GLU A 164 -16.69 32.37 7.62
CA GLU A 164 -17.13 31.29 8.49
C GLU A 164 -16.30 30.02 8.17
N PRO A 165 -15.79 29.30 9.19
CA PRO A 165 -15.10 28.04 8.94
C PRO A 165 -16.09 27.07 8.27
N LYS A 166 -15.79 26.69 7.03
CA LYS A 166 -16.57 25.70 6.27
C LYS A 166 -16.81 24.47 7.14
N SER A 167 -18.05 24.00 7.22
CA SER A 167 -18.40 22.84 8.05
C SER A 167 -17.58 21.61 7.62
N LEU A 168 -17.30 20.71 8.56
CA LEU A 168 -16.60 19.45 8.30
C LEU A 168 -17.23 18.70 7.12
N GLU A 169 -18.56 18.74 7.00
CA GLU A 169 -19.32 18.18 5.87
C GLU A 169 -18.93 18.83 4.53
N GLN A 170 -18.82 20.16 4.46
CA GLN A 170 -18.43 20.88 3.24
C GLN A 170 -16.97 20.63 2.85
N ARG A 171 -16.06 20.48 3.82
CA ARG A 171 -14.65 20.14 3.57
C ARG A 171 -14.50 18.71 3.05
N VAL A 172 -15.20 17.75 3.65
CA VAL A 172 -15.24 16.36 3.21
C VAL A 172 -15.86 16.25 1.82
N LEU A 173 -16.99 16.91 1.55
CA LEU A 173 -17.65 16.91 0.24
C LEU A 173 -16.80 17.56 -0.86
N ALA A 174 -16.06 18.65 -0.56
CA ALA A 174 -15.18 19.30 -1.52
C ALA A 174 -13.92 18.47 -1.83
N ALA A 175 -13.32 17.83 -0.82
CA ALA A 175 -12.19 16.90 -1.01
C ALA A 175 -12.61 15.59 -1.70
N ALA A 176 -13.92 15.30 -1.69
CA ALA A 176 -14.48 14.07 -2.19
C ALA A 176 -15.09 14.14 -3.58
N VAL A 177 -14.93 15.23 -4.34
CA VAL A 177 -15.37 15.28 -5.75
C VAL A 177 -14.41 14.45 -6.60
N PRO A 178 -14.78 13.25 -7.10
CA PRO A 178 -13.90 12.46 -7.94
C PRO A 178 -14.34 12.62 -9.41
N MET A 179 -13.39 12.85 -10.32
CA MET A 179 -13.62 12.76 -11.78
C MET A 179 -14.13 11.37 -12.24
N GLU A 180 -14.14 10.36 -11.35
CA GLU A 180 -14.52 8.97 -11.66
C GLU A 180 -15.66 8.38 -10.79
N ALA A 181 -16.54 9.20 -10.19
CA ALA A 181 -17.67 8.71 -9.39
C ALA A 181 -18.59 7.70 -10.12
N LYS A 182 -18.52 7.63 -11.46
CA LYS A 182 -19.29 6.67 -12.27
C LYS A 182 -18.79 5.22 -12.19
N ARG A 183 -17.59 4.94 -11.64
CA ARG A 183 -17.03 3.58 -11.56
C ARG A 183 -17.44 2.78 -10.32
N PHE A 184 -18.01 3.42 -9.30
CA PHE A 184 -18.17 2.81 -7.97
C PHE A 184 -19.59 2.87 -7.38
N SER A 185 -20.64 2.93 -8.21
CA SER A 185 -22.00 2.67 -7.71
C SER A 185 -22.21 1.16 -7.52
N THR A 186 -22.17 0.71 -6.26
CA THR A 186 -22.72 -0.60 -5.88
C THR A 186 -24.23 -0.41 -5.71
N ALA A 187 -25.01 -0.84 -6.69
CA ALA A 187 -26.45 -0.98 -6.50
C ALA A 187 -26.70 -2.13 -5.53
N LEU A 188 -26.95 -1.82 -4.26
CA LEU A 188 -27.61 -2.75 -3.34
C LEU A 188 -29.06 -2.88 -3.82
N ILE A 189 -29.40 -3.99 -4.45
CA ILE A 189 -30.80 -4.31 -4.77
C ILE A 189 -31.41 -4.94 -3.53
N THR A 190 -32.26 -4.17 -2.84
CA THR A 190 -33.42 -4.73 -2.13
C THR A 190 -34.34 -5.37 -3.16
N GLU A 191 -34.58 -6.68 -3.04
CA GLU A 191 -35.60 -7.35 -3.85
C GLU A 191 -36.98 -6.75 -3.53
N SER A 192 -37.56 -6.08 -4.51
CA SER A 192 -39.00 -5.86 -4.58
C SER A 192 -39.47 -6.21 -5.99
N ASP A 193 -40.43 -7.11 -6.03
CA ASP A 193 -41.10 -7.68 -7.19
C ASP A 193 -41.89 -6.62 -7.99
N VAL A 194 -42.38 -7.05 -9.17
CA VAL A 194 -43.34 -6.41 -10.10
C VAL A 194 -42.75 -5.75 -11.38
N GLY A 195 -42.67 -6.57 -12.44
CA GLY A 195 -43.53 -6.40 -13.63
C GLY A 195 -43.25 -5.27 -14.63
N GLY A 196 -42.68 -5.65 -15.79
CA GLY A 196 -43.26 -5.29 -17.10
C GLY A 196 -42.59 -4.20 -17.95
N ARG A 197 -42.21 -4.63 -19.18
CA ARG A 197 -42.05 -3.90 -20.46
C ARG A 197 -40.74 -3.14 -20.76
N ALA A 198 -39.98 -3.71 -21.70
CA ALA A 198 -39.03 -3.01 -22.56
C ALA A 198 -39.75 -2.18 -23.65
N PRO A 199 -39.09 -1.16 -24.24
CA PRO A 199 -38.62 -1.39 -25.61
C PRO A 199 -37.30 -0.69 -26.01
N GLY A 200 -36.60 -1.32 -26.98
CA GLY A 200 -35.98 -0.62 -28.11
C GLY A 200 -34.49 -0.25 -28.04
N MET A 201 -33.63 -1.11 -28.60
CA MET A 201 -32.27 -0.75 -29.02
C MET A 201 -32.30 0.15 -30.26
N THR A 202 -31.50 1.22 -30.26
CA THR A 202 -30.83 1.73 -31.47
C THR A 202 -29.38 2.10 -31.15
N ILE A 203 -28.50 1.67 -32.05
CA ILE A 203 -27.05 1.76 -32.01
C ILE A 203 -26.60 3.08 -32.64
N GLY A 204 -25.61 3.74 -32.01
CA GLY A 204 -24.65 4.61 -32.68
C GLY A 204 -24.97 6.10 -32.67
N GLU A 205 -24.38 6.83 -31.72
CA GLU A 205 -24.09 8.26 -31.89
C GLU A 205 -22.94 8.69 -30.96
N LYS A 206 -21.80 9.05 -31.56
CA LYS A 206 -20.70 9.77 -30.91
C LYS A 206 -21.24 11.11 -30.42
N ARG A 207 -21.06 11.47 -29.15
CA ARG A 207 -21.35 12.84 -28.66
C ARG A 207 -20.14 13.46 -27.95
N LYS A 208 -19.88 14.70 -28.34
CA LYS A 208 -18.90 15.67 -27.82
C LYS A 208 -19.17 16.01 -26.35
N PRO A 209 -18.19 16.57 -25.62
CA PRO A 209 -18.40 17.04 -24.25
C PRO A 209 -19.03 18.43 -24.29
N ASP A 210 -20.30 18.56 -23.89
CA ASP A 210 -20.94 19.85 -23.65
C ASP A 210 -21.41 19.95 -22.20
N ALA A 211 -21.08 21.12 -21.64
CA ALA A 211 -21.65 21.82 -20.48
C ALA A 211 -21.77 21.07 -19.14
N LEU A 212 -20.99 21.58 -18.18
CA LEU A 212 -21.04 21.33 -16.75
C LEU A 212 -22.41 21.78 -16.19
N GLU A 213 -23.41 20.90 -16.19
CA GLU A 213 -24.61 21.09 -15.36
C GLU A 213 -24.28 20.74 -13.90
N ASN A 214 -24.37 21.75 -13.04
CA ASN A 214 -24.31 21.62 -11.59
C ASN A 214 -25.43 20.67 -11.12
N VAL A 215 -25.09 19.42 -10.84
CA VAL A 215 -26.03 18.47 -10.23
C VAL A 215 -26.20 18.88 -8.77
N THR A 216 -27.25 19.61 -8.47
CA THR A 216 -27.72 19.84 -7.09
C THR A 216 -28.15 18.49 -6.51
N TRP A 217 -27.33 17.91 -5.63
CA TRP A 217 -27.63 16.64 -5.00
C TRP A 217 -28.80 16.79 -4.04
N LYS A 218 -29.85 15.99 -4.24
CA LYS A 218 -30.97 15.89 -3.30
C LYS A 218 -30.47 15.27 -1.98
N PRO A 219 -30.87 15.80 -0.80
CA PRO A 219 -30.42 15.30 0.51
C PRO A 219 -30.64 13.80 0.73
N ASP A 220 -31.75 13.24 0.22
CA ASP A 220 -32.11 11.83 0.39
C ASP A 220 -31.15 10.85 -0.31
N ALA A 221 -30.36 11.32 -1.30
CA ALA A 221 -29.40 10.48 -2.00
C ALA A 221 -28.11 10.26 -1.20
N LEU A 222 -27.80 11.10 -0.22
CA LEU A 222 -26.58 11.02 0.59
C LEU A 222 -26.68 9.96 1.70
N GLU A 223 -27.89 9.55 2.06
CA GLU A 223 -28.14 8.59 3.16
C GLU A 223 -27.61 7.18 2.84
N ASN A 224 -27.53 6.83 1.56
CA ASN A 224 -27.08 5.52 1.07
C ASN A 224 -25.64 5.51 0.53
N VAL A 225 -24.93 6.65 0.52
CA VAL A 225 -23.55 6.72 0.03
C VAL A 225 -22.59 6.28 1.13
N THR A 226 -21.89 5.17 0.91
CA THR A 226 -20.84 4.70 1.81
C THR A 226 -19.47 5.17 1.36
N TRP A 227 -18.70 5.66 2.31
CA TRP A 227 -17.32 6.11 2.18
C TRP A 227 -16.35 4.99 2.52
N ARG A 228 -15.17 5.00 1.90
CA ARG A 228 -14.07 4.08 2.20
C ARG A 228 -12.75 4.83 2.18
N ALA A 229 -11.77 4.33 2.93
CA ALA A 229 -10.41 4.83 2.85
C ALA A 229 -9.83 4.63 1.45
N ASN A 230 -9.16 5.65 0.93
CA ASN A 230 -8.45 5.58 -0.35
C ASN A 230 -7.04 5.02 -0.14
N TYR A 231 -6.91 3.69 -0.16
CA TYR A 231 -5.60 3.04 0.01
C TYR A 231 -4.61 3.41 -1.09
N GLU A 232 -5.08 3.71 -2.29
CA GLU A 232 -4.23 4.09 -3.42
C GLU A 232 -3.48 5.40 -3.13
N GLU A 233 -4.17 6.39 -2.58
CA GLU A 233 -3.56 7.66 -2.15
C GLU A 233 -2.57 7.44 -1.00
N CYS A 234 -2.93 6.65 0.01
CA CYS A 234 -2.01 6.36 1.11
C CYS A 234 -0.73 5.67 0.63
N ILE A 235 -0.84 4.73 -0.32
CA ILE A 235 0.32 4.04 -0.92
C ILE A 235 1.16 5.00 -1.75
N ARG A 236 0.53 5.92 -2.50
CA ARG A 236 1.24 6.97 -3.25
C ARG A 236 2.08 7.84 -2.32
N ARG A 237 1.53 8.28 -1.19
CA ARG A 237 2.27 9.07 -0.18
C ARG A 237 3.43 8.28 0.44
N LEU A 238 3.22 7.00 0.75
CA LEU A 238 4.29 6.14 1.25
C LEU A 238 5.40 5.93 0.22
N ARG A 239 5.07 5.81 -1.08
CA ARG A 239 6.04 5.74 -2.17
C ARG A 239 6.87 7.02 -2.25
N HIS A 240 6.23 8.20 -2.19
CA HIS A 240 6.94 9.48 -2.18
C HIS A 240 7.91 9.58 -1.01
N LYS A 241 7.47 9.20 0.19
CA LYS A 241 8.33 9.16 1.39
C LYS A 241 9.53 8.23 1.18
N ALA A 242 9.31 7.04 0.63
CA ALA A 242 10.38 6.09 0.33
C ALA A 242 11.38 6.64 -0.70
N CYS A 243 10.91 7.32 -1.76
CA CYS A 243 11.79 7.95 -2.74
C CYS A 243 12.65 9.06 -2.11
N ILE A 244 12.07 9.89 -1.24
CA ILE A 244 12.78 10.96 -0.53
C ILE A 244 13.82 10.38 0.42
N GLU A 245 13.46 9.37 1.22
CA GLU A 245 14.38 8.68 2.14
C GLU A 245 15.52 7.98 1.39
N ASN A 246 15.23 7.36 0.23
CA ASN A 246 16.25 6.76 -0.62
C ASN A 246 17.25 7.80 -1.13
N VAL A 247 16.78 8.92 -1.68
CA VAL A 247 17.65 10.00 -2.14
C VAL A 247 18.47 10.62 -1.01
N ALA A 248 17.87 10.81 0.18
CA ALA A 248 18.58 11.32 1.35
C ALA A 248 19.75 10.40 1.76
N SER A 249 19.57 9.08 1.63
CA SER A 249 20.59 8.09 1.97
C SER A 249 21.71 7.96 0.93
N GLN A 250 21.40 8.20 -0.35
CA GLN A 250 22.35 8.02 -1.46
C GLN A 250 23.13 9.28 -1.81
N LEU A 251 22.49 10.45 -1.69
CA LEU A 251 23.07 11.75 -2.00
C LEU A 251 23.26 12.54 -0.70
N ASP A 252 22.33 13.45 -0.40
CA ASP A 252 22.32 14.23 0.82
C ASP A 252 20.89 14.71 1.16
N ASN A 253 20.75 15.28 2.36
CA ASN A 253 19.45 15.78 2.84
C ASN A 253 18.93 16.96 2.02
N ASP A 254 19.79 17.80 1.45
CA ASP A 254 19.38 18.98 0.68
C ASP A 254 18.82 18.56 -0.69
N ALA A 255 19.40 17.55 -1.33
CA ALA A 255 18.87 16.89 -2.52
C ALA A 255 17.50 16.25 -2.25
N ALA A 256 17.32 15.63 -1.08
CA ALA A 256 16.03 15.08 -0.67
C ALA A 256 14.96 16.17 -0.46
N VAL A 257 15.34 17.34 0.07
CA VAL A 257 14.45 18.51 0.18
C VAL A 257 14.02 19.01 -1.20
N VAL A 258 14.95 19.09 -2.16
CA VAL A 258 14.62 19.47 -3.55
C VAL A 258 13.67 18.45 -4.18
N LEU A 259 13.95 17.14 -4.04
CA LEU A 259 13.06 16.10 -4.57
C LEU A 259 11.67 16.17 -3.92
N LYS A 260 11.58 16.38 -2.61
CA LYS A 260 10.31 16.55 -1.90
C LYS A 260 9.52 17.73 -2.47
N ALA A 261 10.17 18.87 -2.69
CA ALA A 261 9.53 20.04 -3.28
C ALA A 261 9.02 19.78 -4.70
N MET A 262 9.78 19.03 -5.52
CA MET A 262 9.33 18.61 -6.85
C MET A 262 8.10 17.68 -6.79
N ILE A 263 8.09 16.72 -5.86
CA ILE A 263 6.93 15.85 -5.64
C ILE A 263 5.72 16.69 -5.22
N ASP A 264 5.90 17.61 -4.27
CA ASP A 264 4.85 18.50 -3.77
C ASP A 264 4.27 19.39 -4.89
N ALA A 265 5.12 19.92 -5.77
CA ALA A 265 4.72 20.70 -6.94
C ALA A 265 3.93 19.91 -7.99
N SER A 266 4.18 18.59 -8.11
CA SER A 266 3.56 17.73 -9.13
C SER A 266 2.36 16.92 -8.63
N ARG A 267 1.96 17.09 -7.36
CA ARG A 267 0.89 16.30 -6.70
C ARG A 267 -0.44 16.31 -7.47
N SER A 268 -0.86 17.44 -8.03
CA SER A 268 -2.16 17.56 -8.71
C SER A 268 -2.23 16.81 -10.04
N GLU A 269 -1.08 16.46 -10.63
CA GLU A 269 -1.01 15.78 -11.92
C GLU A 269 -0.90 14.25 -11.78
N GLU A 270 -0.61 13.76 -10.57
CA GLU A 270 -0.32 12.35 -10.33
C GLU A 270 -1.58 11.52 -9.98
N ASN A 271 -2.19 10.95 -11.02
CA ASN A 271 -3.47 10.24 -10.85
C ASN A 271 -3.33 8.71 -10.72
N LYS A 272 -2.14 8.14 -10.95
CA LYS A 272 -1.88 6.68 -10.93
C LYS A 272 -1.05 6.28 -9.71
N ILE A 273 -1.22 5.04 -9.22
CA ILE A 273 -0.44 4.49 -8.09
C ILE A 273 1.02 4.29 -8.49
N LYS A 274 1.23 3.72 -9.68
CA LYS A 274 2.53 3.45 -10.29
C LYS A 274 2.78 4.40 -11.46
N ALA A 275 2.63 5.70 -11.20
CA ALA A 275 3.05 6.69 -12.20
C ALA A 275 4.57 6.61 -12.34
N GLU A 276 5.05 6.38 -13.56
CA GLU A 276 6.48 6.22 -13.84
C GLU A 276 7.23 7.53 -13.72
N ASN A 277 6.58 8.63 -14.11
CA ASN A 277 7.17 9.96 -14.17
C ASN A 277 6.24 11.01 -13.58
N SER A 278 6.81 12.08 -13.03
CA SER A 278 6.05 13.29 -12.68
C SER A 278 5.64 14.08 -13.93
N GLY A 279 4.74 15.06 -13.73
CA GLY A 279 4.58 16.16 -14.68
C GLY A 279 5.88 16.96 -14.87
N PRO A 280 6.04 17.67 -16.00
CA PRO A 280 7.18 18.55 -16.23
C PRO A 280 7.11 19.78 -15.31
N LEU A 281 8.18 20.03 -14.56
CA LEU A 281 8.25 21.13 -13.58
C LEU A 281 9.24 22.21 -14.03
N SER A 282 8.82 23.46 -13.93
CA SER A 282 9.71 24.61 -14.18
C SER A 282 10.64 24.84 -12.97
N MET A 283 11.83 25.41 -13.23
CA MET A 283 12.75 25.81 -12.16
C MET A 283 12.11 26.75 -11.13
N SER A 284 11.26 27.69 -11.60
CA SER A 284 10.52 28.62 -10.74
C SER A 284 9.55 27.90 -9.81
N SER A 285 8.76 26.96 -10.34
CA SER A 285 7.80 26.18 -9.54
C SER A 285 8.50 25.35 -8.46
N ILE A 286 9.64 24.75 -8.80
CA ILE A 286 10.45 23.97 -7.85
C ILE A 286 10.99 24.89 -6.75
N TYR A 287 11.57 26.04 -7.12
CA TYR A 287 12.12 26.98 -6.16
C TYR A 287 11.05 27.54 -5.21
N GLU A 288 9.87 27.86 -5.72
CA GLU A 288 8.73 28.32 -4.92
C GLU A 288 8.27 27.27 -3.89
N GLU A 289 8.26 25.99 -4.22
CA GLU A 289 7.94 24.93 -3.24
C GLU A 289 9.08 24.71 -2.23
N VAL A 290 10.34 24.78 -2.68
CA VAL A 290 11.51 24.64 -1.80
C VAL A 290 11.45 25.66 -0.65
N ILE A 291 11.18 26.94 -0.96
CA ILE A 291 11.18 28.01 0.05
C ILE A 291 10.01 27.94 1.03
N LYS A 292 8.97 27.14 0.76
CA LYS A 292 7.88 26.93 1.73
C LYS A 292 8.34 26.04 2.90
N SER A 293 9.22 25.09 2.61
CA SER A 293 9.76 24.16 3.61
C SER A 293 10.75 24.85 4.56
N GLU A 294 10.73 24.52 5.86
CA GLU A 294 11.64 25.12 6.83
C GLU A 294 13.12 24.90 6.48
N SER A 295 13.46 23.69 6.01
CA SER A 295 14.80 23.32 5.58
C SER A 295 15.23 24.05 4.30
N GLY A 296 14.29 24.33 3.39
CA GLY A 296 14.57 24.95 2.08
C GLY A 296 14.54 26.48 2.06
N ARG A 297 14.01 27.15 3.11
CA ARG A 297 13.91 28.63 3.18
C ARG A 297 15.23 29.37 2.97
N ASN A 298 16.34 28.77 3.41
CA ASN A 298 17.68 29.35 3.28
C ASN A 298 18.44 28.88 2.03
N MET A 299 17.83 28.03 1.20
CA MET A 299 18.47 27.48 0.01
C MET A 299 18.37 28.48 -1.15
N THR A 300 19.53 28.90 -1.68
CA THR A 300 19.56 29.80 -2.83
C THR A 300 19.20 29.06 -4.12
N LEU A 301 18.75 29.78 -5.14
CA LEU A 301 18.38 29.21 -6.43
C LEU A 301 19.53 28.41 -7.07
N ASP A 302 20.78 28.89 -6.95
CA ASP A 302 21.95 28.18 -7.47
C ASP A 302 22.26 26.87 -6.72
N ARG A 303 21.96 26.80 -5.42
CA ARG A 303 22.03 25.54 -4.66
C ARG A 303 20.97 24.55 -5.16
N VAL A 304 19.74 25.02 -5.41
CA VAL A 304 18.69 24.16 -6.00
C VAL A 304 19.13 23.62 -7.36
N ARG A 305 19.71 24.45 -8.23
CA ARG A 305 20.27 23.99 -9.53
C ARG A 305 21.36 22.94 -9.35
N THR A 306 22.25 23.14 -8.39
CA THR A 306 23.33 22.18 -8.10
C THR A 306 22.77 20.82 -7.70
N HIS A 307 21.76 20.80 -6.83
CA HIS A 307 21.11 19.55 -6.42
C HIS A 307 20.28 18.91 -7.54
N LEU A 308 19.64 19.70 -8.43
CA LEU A 308 18.98 19.16 -9.62
C LEU A 308 19.96 18.47 -10.58
N ILE A 309 21.18 19.00 -10.72
CA ILE A 309 22.25 18.35 -11.49
C ILE A 309 22.68 17.05 -10.80
N GLN A 310 22.86 17.04 -9.48
CA GLN A 310 23.20 15.83 -8.72
C GLN A 310 22.13 14.75 -8.85
N LEU A 311 20.84 15.13 -8.81
CA LEU A 311 19.71 14.24 -9.04
C LEU A 311 19.63 13.70 -10.47
N GLY A 312 20.43 14.21 -11.41
CA GLY A 312 20.60 13.67 -12.75
C GLY A 312 21.58 12.50 -12.85
N THR A 313 22.37 12.23 -11.80
CA THR A 313 23.34 11.12 -11.75
C THR A 313 23.36 10.45 -10.36
N PRO A 314 22.64 9.33 -10.13
CA PRO A 314 21.83 8.55 -11.09
C PRO A 314 20.63 9.34 -11.65
N PRO A 315 20.03 8.95 -12.79
CA PRO A 315 19.04 9.75 -13.53
C PRO A 315 17.65 9.77 -12.86
N PHE A 316 17.60 10.14 -11.57
CA PHE A 316 16.36 10.29 -10.79
C PHE A 316 15.53 11.48 -11.28
N VAL A 317 16.18 12.50 -11.81
CA VAL A 317 15.56 13.66 -12.46
C VAL A 317 16.13 13.84 -13.85
N ARG A 318 15.23 13.95 -14.84
CA ARG A 318 15.58 14.24 -16.24
C ARG A 318 15.23 15.69 -16.55
N ALA A 319 16.20 16.43 -17.09
CA ALA A 319 15.98 17.75 -17.64
C ALA A 319 15.57 17.63 -19.12
N VAL A 320 14.39 18.14 -19.48
CA VAL A 320 13.84 18.13 -20.84
C VAL A 320 13.27 19.52 -21.14
N ASP A 321 13.77 20.19 -22.18
CA ASP A 321 13.25 21.48 -22.67
C ASP A 321 12.99 22.52 -21.54
N GLU A 322 14.01 22.77 -20.71
CA GLU A 322 13.97 23.68 -19.55
C GLU A 322 13.03 23.27 -18.39
N SER A 323 12.43 22.08 -18.48
CA SER A 323 11.64 21.45 -17.43
C SER A 323 12.36 20.28 -16.79
N TYR A 324 11.96 19.91 -15.58
CA TYR A 324 12.48 18.78 -14.83
C TYR A 324 11.38 17.76 -14.58
N ILE A 325 11.69 16.49 -14.83
CA ILE A 325 10.77 15.36 -14.64
C ILE A 325 11.43 14.38 -13.67
N ILE A 326 10.71 13.99 -12.62
CA ILE A 326 11.14 12.91 -11.72
C ILE A 326 10.85 11.58 -12.40
N ASP A 327 11.85 10.69 -12.43
CA ASP A 327 11.70 9.29 -12.83
C ASP A 327 11.58 8.41 -11.58
N PHE A 328 10.34 8.16 -11.16
CA PHE A 328 10.07 7.35 -9.97
C PHE A 328 10.55 5.91 -10.17
N ASN A 329 10.42 5.37 -11.38
CA ASN A 329 10.87 4.02 -11.70
C ASN A 329 12.38 3.90 -11.50
N CYS A 330 13.19 4.89 -11.92
CA CYS A 330 14.63 4.86 -11.72
C CYS A 330 15.00 4.85 -10.23
N ILE A 331 14.33 5.66 -9.41
CA ILE A 331 14.56 5.71 -7.96
C ILE A 331 14.22 4.35 -7.33
N ILE A 332 13.04 3.81 -7.67
CA ILE A 332 12.52 2.56 -7.11
C ILE A 332 13.38 1.36 -7.54
N GLU A 333 13.76 1.28 -8.82
CA GLU A 333 14.65 0.23 -9.31
C GLU A 333 16.01 0.26 -8.61
N GLN A 334 16.54 1.45 -8.32
CA GLN A 334 17.80 1.58 -7.60
C GLN A 334 17.67 1.10 -6.16
N ALA A 335 16.62 1.51 -5.45
CA ALA A 335 16.33 1.04 -4.10
C ALA A 335 16.12 -0.49 -4.06
N GLN A 336 15.42 -1.07 -5.04
CA GLN A 336 15.24 -2.53 -5.14
C GLN A 336 16.57 -3.26 -5.32
N LYS A 337 17.47 -2.75 -6.17
CA LYS A 337 18.81 -3.33 -6.36
C LYS A 337 19.60 -3.33 -5.05
N GLU A 338 19.61 -2.20 -4.35
CA GLU A 338 20.31 -2.05 -3.06
C GLU A 338 19.76 -2.98 -1.98
N GLU A 339 18.44 -3.15 -1.92
CA GLU A 339 17.82 -4.07 -0.96
C GLU A 339 18.23 -5.52 -1.24
N VAL A 340 18.22 -5.98 -2.50
CA VAL A 340 18.68 -7.35 -2.81
C VAL A 340 20.18 -7.51 -2.62
N GLU A 341 20.97 -6.51 -2.97
CA GLU A 341 22.40 -6.45 -2.68
C GLU A 341 22.69 -6.61 -1.18
N SER A 342 21.94 -5.90 -0.33
CA SER A 342 21.99 -5.98 1.13
C SER A 342 21.62 -7.38 1.64
N ILE A 343 20.61 -8.03 1.05
CA ILE A 343 20.24 -9.42 1.35
C ILE A 343 21.40 -10.37 1.02
N VAL A 344 22.00 -10.22 -0.18
CA VAL A 344 23.11 -11.07 -0.61
C VAL A 344 24.32 -10.90 0.31
N LEU A 345 24.67 -9.65 0.64
CA LEU A 345 25.76 -9.32 1.55
C LEU A 345 25.55 -9.97 2.93
N LYS A 346 24.36 -9.81 3.53
CA LYS A 346 24.05 -10.33 4.86
C LYS A 346 24.00 -11.86 4.92
N ARG A 347 23.55 -12.53 3.85
CA ARG A 347 23.37 -14.00 3.82
C ARG A 347 24.60 -14.75 3.34
N TYR A 348 25.31 -14.22 2.34
CA TYR A 348 26.36 -14.92 1.62
C TYR A 348 27.75 -14.28 1.76
N GLY A 349 27.84 -13.07 2.33
CA GLY A 349 29.10 -12.39 2.62
C GLY A 349 29.60 -11.49 1.48
N ASN A 350 30.75 -10.85 1.72
CA ASN A 350 31.29 -9.78 0.86
C ASN A 350 31.72 -10.27 -0.54
N ASP A 351 32.30 -11.46 -0.64
CA ASP A 351 32.72 -12.03 -1.93
C ASP A 351 31.50 -12.31 -2.82
N ALA A 352 30.45 -12.89 -2.23
CA ALA A 352 29.18 -13.14 -2.91
C ALA A 352 28.52 -11.85 -3.37
N TYR A 353 28.51 -10.83 -2.50
CA TYR A 353 28.04 -9.49 -2.82
C TYR A 353 28.78 -8.89 -4.02
N SER A 354 30.11 -8.95 -4.01
CA SER A 354 30.96 -8.38 -5.07
C SER A 354 30.72 -9.05 -6.43
N MET A 355 30.62 -10.39 -6.45
CA MET A 355 30.26 -11.16 -7.64
C MET A 355 28.84 -10.89 -8.12
N PHE A 356 27.89 -10.82 -7.20
CA PHE A 356 26.49 -10.56 -7.54
C PHE A 356 26.30 -9.16 -8.13
N ARG A 357 26.94 -8.13 -7.55
CA ARG A 357 26.90 -6.76 -8.05
C ARG A 357 27.49 -6.63 -9.46
N LEU A 358 28.60 -7.32 -9.73
CA LEU A 358 29.17 -7.39 -11.09
C LEU A 358 28.17 -7.98 -12.10
N LEU A 359 27.52 -9.09 -11.73
CA LEU A 359 26.53 -9.75 -12.59
C LEU A 359 25.28 -8.90 -12.80
N LEU A 360 24.85 -8.16 -11.77
CA LEU A 360 23.70 -7.26 -11.84
C LEU A 360 23.98 -6.05 -12.75
N ALA A 361 25.21 -5.52 -12.72
CA ALA A 361 25.67 -4.43 -13.57
C ALA A 361 25.78 -4.84 -15.06
N ASN A 362 26.00 -6.12 -15.35
CA ASN A 362 26.13 -6.62 -16.73
C ASN A 362 24.78 -6.75 -17.49
N ASN A 363 23.69 -6.16 -16.97
CA ASN A 363 22.37 -6.05 -17.61
C ASN A 363 21.83 -7.35 -18.24
N GLY A 364 22.00 -8.49 -17.53
CA GLY A 364 21.49 -9.79 -17.97
C GLY A 364 22.44 -10.55 -18.91
N GLY A 365 23.61 -10.00 -19.20
CA GLY A 365 24.66 -10.69 -19.94
C GLY A 365 25.24 -11.87 -19.15
N LEU A 366 25.44 -12.98 -19.83
CA LEU A 366 26.06 -14.19 -19.29
C LEU A 366 27.57 -13.98 -19.10
N LEU A 367 28.07 -14.25 -17.90
CA LEU A 367 29.51 -14.23 -17.59
C LEU A 367 30.01 -15.60 -17.21
N GLU A 368 31.21 -15.92 -17.69
CA GLU A 368 31.92 -17.14 -17.32
C GLU A 368 32.52 -17.01 -15.92
N THR A 369 32.54 -18.11 -15.17
CA THR A 369 33.20 -18.22 -13.84
C THR A 369 34.60 -17.61 -13.82
N LYS A 370 35.44 -17.85 -14.84
CA LYS A 370 36.80 -17.30 -14.89
C LYS A 370 36.79 -15.78 -14.95
N LYS A 371 35.96 -15.18 -15.82
CA LYS A 371 35.82 -13.72 -15.95
C LYS A 371 35.33 -13.06 -14.66
N ILE A 372 34.40 -13.72 -13.96
CA ILE A 372 33.86 -13.25 -12.68
C ILE A 372 34.97 -13.27 -11.61
N SER A 373 35.70 -14.39 -11.52
CA SER A 373 36.84 -14.57 -10.61
C SER A 373 37.92 -13.51 -10.84
N ASP A 374 38.32 -13.30 -12.09
CA ASP A 374 39.34 -12.31 -12.47
C ASP A 374 38.89 -10.88 -12.14
N ALA A 375 37.61 -10.53 -12.37
CA ALA A 375 37.08 -9.18 -12.11
C ALA A 375 36.82 -8.87 -10.63
N THR A 376 36.56 -9.90 -9.81
CA THR A 376 36.26 -9.74 -8.37
C THR A 376 37.43 -10.08 -7.46
N PHE A 377 38.56 -10.52 -8.03
CA PHE A 377 39.74 -10.98 -7.31
C PHE A 377 39.46 -12.13 -6.33
N VAL A 378 38.40 -12.90 -6.56
CA VAL A 378 38.06 -14.10 -5.78
C VAL A 378 38.68 -15.31 -6.49
N GLU A 379 39.38 -16.17 -5.75
CA GLU A 379 39.96 -17.41 -6.30
C GLU A 379 38.91 -18.26 -7.02
N LYS A 380 39.26 -18.80 -8.21
CA LYS A 380 38.31 -19.50 -9.10
C LYS A 380 37.52 -20.61 -8.41
N GLU A 381 38.15 -21.40 -7.54
CA GLU A 381 37.48 -22.47 -6.79
C GLU A 381 36.44 -21.92 -5.81
N ASN A 382 36.75 -20.83 -5.11
CA ASN A 382 35.85 -20.19 -4.16
C ASN A 382 34.73 -19.44 -4.88
N ALA A 383 35.04 -18.74 -5.97
CA ALA A 383 34.07 -18.11 -6.84
C ALA A 383 33.03 -19.14 -7.34
N GLN A 384 33.49 -20.30 -7.82
CA GLN A 384 32.61 -21.37 -8.26
C GLN A 384 31.70 -21.88 -7.13
N LYS A 385 32.24 -22.13 -5.92
CA LYS A 385 31.44 -22.55 -4.76
C LYS A 385 30.37 -21.52 -4.39
N ILE A 386 30.70 -20.24 -4.42
CA ILE A 386 29.77 -19.16 -4.07
C ILE A 386 28.69 -19.00 -5.14
N LEU A 387 29.06 -19.02 -6.42
CA LEU A 387 28.09 -18.96 -7.53
C LEU A 387 27.09 -20.12 -7.48
N TYR A 388 27.55 -21.33 -7.16
CA TYR A 388 26.65 -22.47 -6.91
C TYR A 388 25.73 -22.27 -5.71
N LYS A 389 26.20 -21.65 -4.62
CA LYS A 389 25.34 -21.33 -3.46
C LYS A 389 24.24 -20.34 -3.85
N LEU A 390 24.60 -19.27 -4.57
CA LEU A 390 23.65 -18.27 -5.03
C LEU A 390 22.63 -18.84 -6.02
N TRP A 391 23.07 -19.72 -6.94
CA TRP A 391 22.17 -20.42 -7.86
C TRP A 391 21.23 -21.39 -7.14
N LYS A 392 21.72 -22.14 -6.14
CA LYS A 392 20.85 -23.01 -5.32
C LYS A 392 19.81 -22.22 -4.52
N GLY A 393 20.08 -20.96 -4.22
CA GLY A 393 19.13 -20.05 -3.57
C GLY A 393 18.25 -19.27 -4.55
N ASP A 394 18.25 -19.60 -5.85
CA ASP A 394 17.51 -18.90 -6.91
C ASP A 394 17.91 -17.42 -7.13
N TYR A 395 19.07 -16.99 -6.64
CA TYR A 395 19.62 -15.64 -6.87
C TYR A 395 20.25 -15.49 -8.25
N LEU A 396 20.68 -16.59 -8.87
CA LEU A 396 21.35 -16.63 -10.17
C LEU A 396 20.67 -17.62 -11.11
N HIS A 397 20.80 -17.36 -12.40
CA HIS A 397 20.54 -18.33 -13.46
C HIS A 397 21.87 -18.88 -13.99
N MET A 398 21.91 -20.20 -14.22
CA MET A 398 23.09 -20.89 -14.72
C MET A 398 22.77 -21.58 -16.04
N GLU A 399 23.61 -21.35 -17.05
CA GLU A 399 23.56 -22.03 -18.35
C GLU A 399 24.86 -22.83 -18.54
N LYS A 400 24.72 -24.12 -18.83
CA LYS A 400 25.84 -25.00 -19.13
C LYS A 400 26.00 -25.11 -20.64
N LEU A 401 27.16 -24.72 -21.16
CA LEU A 401 27.54 -24.95 -22.55
C LEU A 401 28.54 -26.09 -22.61
N GLU A 402 28.23 -27.10 -23.41
CA GLU A 402 29.12 -28.24 -23.66
C GLU A 402 29.87 -28.01 -24.97
N PHE A 403 31.18 -27.80 -24.87
CA PHE A 403 32.09 -27.83 -26.01
C PHE A 403 32.89 -29.14 -25.98
N LYS A 404 33.32 -29.61 -27.16
CA LYS A 404 33.97 -30.91 -27.39
C LYS A 404 35.16 -31.24 -26.45
N LEU A 405 35.72 -30.25 -25.74
CA LEU A 405 36.85 -30.39 -24.81
C LEU A 405 36.64 -29.70 -23.44
N ALA A 406 35.53 -28.98 -23.21
CA ALA A 406 35.30 -28.28 -21.94
C ALA A 406 33.81 -27.95 -21.70
N ASN A 407 33.39 -28.04 -20.44
CA ASN A 407 32.10 -27.54 -19.98
C ASN A 407 32.28 -26.12 -19.42
N LEU A 408 31.62 -25.15 -20.04
CA LEU A 408 31.59 -23.76 -19.60
C LEU A 408 30.31 -23.49 -18.81
N LEU A 409 30.47 -22.93 -17.61
CA LEU A 409 29.37 -22.48 -16.77
C LEU A 409 29.23 -20.97 -16.91
N LEU A 410 28.07 -20.56 -17.39
CA LEU A 410 27.70 -19.17 -17.56
C LEU A 410 26.65 -18.77 -16.54
N TRP A 411 26.80 -17.56 -16.01
CA TRP A 411 25.98 -17.05 -14.91
C TRP A 411 25.36 -15.72 -15.32
N LYS A 412 24.09 -15.52 -14.97
CA LYS A 412 23.41 -14.22 -15.11
C LYS A 412 22.43 -14.00 -13.96
N VAL A 413 22.12 -12.74 -13.68
CA VAL A 413 21.00 -12.36 -12.82
C VAL A 413 19.79 -12.08 -13.71
N ASN A 414 18.69 -12.81 -13.50
CA ASN A 414 17.41 -12.47 -14.10
C ASN A 414 16.60 -11.63 -13.10
N LYS A 415 16.61 -10.31 -13.30
CA LYS A 415 16.01 -9.33 -12.37
C LYS A 415 14.53 -9.64 -12.08
N ARG A 416 13.75 -9.97 -13.11
CA ARG A 416 12.30 -10.21 -12.97
C ARG A 416 12.02 -11.40 -12.06
N THR A 417 12.63 -12.55 -12.35
CA THR A 417 12.41 -13.76 -11.54
C THR A 417 12.99 -13.61 -10.15
N LEU A 418 14.10 -12.89 -10.02
CA LEU A 418 14.73 -12.63 -8.72
C LEU A 418 13.85 -11.74 -7.85
N TRP A 419 13.25 -10.68 -8.41
CA TRP A 419 12.39 -9.78 -7.64
C TRP A 419 11.12 -10.49 -7.17
N GLU A 420 10.53 -11.35 -8.03
CA GLU A 420 9.41 -12.20 -7.66
C GLU A 420 9.79 -13.19 -6.54
N HIS A 421 10.98 -13.80 -6.60
CA HIS A 421 11.49 -14.70 -5.57
C HIS A 421 11.73 -13.98 -4.22
N VAL A 422 12.45 -12.85 -4.25
CA VAL A 422 12.75 -12.05 -3.05
C VAL A 422 11.47 -11.55 -2.39
N LEU A 423 10.49 -11.11 -3.18
CA LEU A 423 9.19 -10.70 -2.66
C LEU A 423 8.45 -11.87 -1.96
N ASP A 424 8.48 -13.08 -2.52
CA ASP A 424 7.88 -14.26 -1.87
C ASP A 424 8.63 -14.65 -0.58
N GLU A 425 9.97 -14.54 -0.56
CA GLU A 425 10.77 -14.70 0.66
C GLU A 425 10.40 -13.66 1.74
N MET A 426 10.18 -12.40 1.34
CA MET A 426 9.75 -11.33 2.24
C MET A 426 8.35 -11.61 2.81
N PHE A 427 7.41 -12.08 1.98
CA PHE A 427 6.09 -12.50 2.48
C PHE A 427 6.19 -13.69 3.44
N HIS A 428 7.07 -14.65 3.16
CA HIS A 428 7.30 -15.77 4.06
C HIS A 428 7.87 -15.29 5.40
N ALA A 429 8.85 -14.39 5.38
CA ALA A 429 9.41 -13.79 6.59
C ALA A 429 8.34 -13.00 7.39
N ALA A 430 7.48 -12.23 6.71
CA ALA A 430 6.41 -11.48 7.35
C ALA A 430 5.36 -12.40 8.00
N LEU A 431 5.02 -13.50 7.33
CA LEU A 431 4.16 -14.54 7.88
C LEU A 431 4.79 -15.20 9.12
N ASN A 432 6.09 -15.50 9.09
CA ASN A 432 6.79 -16.11 10.23
C ASN A 432 6.85 -15.16 11.43
N LEU A 433 7.12 -13.87 11.21
CA LEU A 433 7.07 -12.84 12.26
C LEU A 433 5.66 -12.74 12.86
N SER A 434 4.61 -12.72 12.03
CA SER A 434 3.23 -12.61 12.50
C SER A 434 2.79 -13.83 13.30
N ARG A 435 3.14 -15.04 12.83
CA ARG A 435 2.88 -16.28 13.56
C ARG A 435 3.64 -16.32 14.88
N ARG A 436 4.89 -15.85 14.90
CA ARG A 436 5.67 -15.77 16.13
C ARG A 436 5.04 -14.80 17.11
N LEU A 437 4.61 -13.62 16.65
CA LEU A 437 3.92 -12.65 17.50
C LEU A 437 2.63 -13.24 18.07
N ALA A 438 1.79 -13.86 17.25
CA ALA A 438 0.57 -14.52 17.69
C ALA A 438 0.84 -15.61 18.74
N TYR A 439 1.88 -16.42 18.53
CA TYR A 439 2.30 -17.44 19.49
C TYR A 439 2.69 -16.82 20.84
N GLU A 440 3.56 -15.82 20.85
CA GLU A 440 4.03 -15.17 22.10
C GLU A 440 2.87 -14.52 22.86
N LEU A 441 1.92 -13.88 22.15
CA LEU A 441 0.74 -13.27 22.75
C LEU A 441 -0.21 -14.31 23.36
N GLU A 442 -0.40 -15.46 22.71
CA GLU A 442 -1.26 -16.52 23.24
C GLU A 442 -0.61 -17.21 24.47
N GLN A 443 0.71 -17.43 24.46
CA GLN A 443 1.44 -17.99 25.60
C GLN A 443 1.35 -17.12 26.86
N GLU A 444 1.25 -15.80 26.69
CA GLU A 444 1.25 -14.81 27.78
C GLU A 444 -0.11 -14.13 28.00
N LYS A 445 -1.18 -14.71 27.43
CA LYS A 445 -2.54 -14.13 27.44
C LYS A 445 -3.06 -13.84 28.84
N GLU A 446 -2.80 -14.75 29.79
CA GLU A 446 -3.18 -14.57 31.19
C GLU A 446 -2.53 -13.32 31.78
N VAL A 447 -1.22 -13.15 31.59
CA VAL A 447 -0.45 -12.00 32.09
C VAL A 447 -0.91 -10.70 31.44
N LEU A 448 -1.19 -10.73 30.14
CA LEU A 448 -1.70 -9.58 29.38
C LEU A 448 -3.10 -9.15 29.86
N SER A 449 -3.94 -10.09 30.29
CA SER A 449 -5.29 -9.84 30.79
C SER A 449 -5.34 -9.26 32.22
N LEU A 450 -4.27 -9.39 32.99
CA LEU A 450 -4.22 -8.90 34.38
C LEU A 450 -4.18 -7.36 34.42
N PRO A 451 -4.91 -6.70 35.33
CA PRO A 451 -4.77 -5.26 35.60
C PRO A 451 -3.35 -4.90 36.07
N ALA A 452 -2.90 -3.67 35.79
CA ALA A 452 -1.56 -3.20 36.14
C ALA A 452 -1.22 -3.40 37.64
N ASP A 453 -2.20 -3.16 38.51
CA ASP A 453 -2.07 -3.23 39.97
C ASP A 453 -1.82 -4.65 40.48
N ARG A 454 -2.20 -5.67 39.69
CA ARG A 454 -2.02 -7.10 40.03
C ARG A 454 -0.74 -7.68 39.43
N ARG A 455 -0.01 -6.91 38.61
CA ARG A 455 1.27 -7.32 38.02
C ARG A 455 2.40 -6.98 39.00
N ALA A 456 2.57 -7.81 40.02
CA ALA A 456 3.65 -7.69 41.00
C ALA A 456 4.68 -8.82 40.88
N GLY A 457 5.93 -8.52 41.25
CA GLY A 457 7.02 -9.49 41.27
C GLY A 457 7.26 -10.17 39.92
N PRO A 458 7.38 -11.52 39.86
CA PRO A 458 7.69 -12.25 38.62
C PRO A 458 6.71 -12.00 37.46
N LEU A 459 5.45 -11.66 37.75
CA LEU A 459 4.44 -11.35 36.73
C LEU A 459 4.74 -10.02 36.02
N LYS A 460 5.31 -9.04 36.73
CA LYS A 460 5.73 -7.76 36.15
C LYS A 460 6.89 -7.96 35.17
N ASP A 461 7.88 -8.78 35.56
CA ASP A 461 9.03 -9.07 34.71
C ASP A 461 8.62 -9.84 33.45
N ARG A 462 7.68 -10.79 33.60
CA ARG A 462 7.08 -11.54 32.48
C ARG A 462 6.31 -10.61 31.55
N TYR A 463 5.53 -9.67 32.10
CA TYR A 463 4.81 -8.63 31.32
C TYR A 463 5.79 -7.72 30.55
N GLU A 464 6.83 -7.20 31.19
CA GLU A 464 7.82 -6.35 30.51
C GLU A 464 8.60 -7.12 29.45
N ARG A 465 8.88 -8.41 29.68
CA ARG A 465 9.47 -9.28 28.66
C ARG A 465 8.58 -9.40 27.44
N ILE A 466 7.30 -9.77 27.60
CA ILE A 466 6.39 -9.91 26.45
C ILE A 466 6.17 -8.57 25.74
N ARG A 467 6.12 -7.46 26.48
CA ARG A 467 6.06 -6.11 25.91
C ARG A 467 7.28 -5.82 25.02
N ARG A 468 8.50 -6.11 25.50
CA ARG A 468 9.73 -5.94 24.70
C ARG A 468 9.74 -6.83 23.46
N VAL A 469 9.36 -8.11 23.60
CA VAL A 469 9.28 -9.06 22.48
C VAL A 469 8.27 -8.59 21.43
N ARG A 470 7.08 -8.15 21.88
CA ARG A 470 6.05 -7.59 21.00
C ARG A 470 6.58 -6.39 20.22
N LEU A 471 7.15 -5.40 20.89
CA LEU A 471 7.70 -4.20 20.24
C LEU A 471 8.80 -4.55 19.22
N LEU A 472 9.67 -5.52 19.54
CA LEU A 472 10.70 -5.98 18.64
C LEU A 472 10.12 -6.63 17.38
N LEU A 473 9.14 -7.54 17.54
CA LEU A 473 8.51 -8.25 16.43
C LEU A 473 7.68 -7.30 15.55
N GLU A 474 6.89 -6.41 16.16
CA GLU A 474 6.11 -5.40 15.43
C GLU A 474 7.03 -4.42 14.68
N SER A 475 8.13 -3.98 15.30
CA SER A 475 9.12 -3.12 14.63
C SER A 475 9.80 -3.83 13.46
N ALA A 476 10.20 -5.09 13.63
CA ALA A 476 10.77 -5.90 12.56
C ALA A 476 9.78 -6.10 11.41
N GLN A 477 8.49 -6.32 11.72
CA GLN A 477 7.43 -6.43 10.74
C GLN A 477 7.19 -5.13 9.98
N MET A 478 7.19 -3.99 10.65
CA MET A 478 7.05 -2.68 9.99
C MET A 478 8.18 -2.41 9.00
N LYS A 479 9.43 -2.69 9.39
CA LYS A 479 10.61 -2.55 8.53
C LYS A 479 10.57 -3.50 7.33
N LEU A 480 10.19 -4.76 7.56
CA LEU A 480 10.05 -5.73 6.47
C LEU A 480 8.94 -5.33 5.49
N ASP A 481 7.84 -4.75 5.97
CA ASP A 481 6.79 -4.24 5.10
C ASP A 481 7.25 -3.06 4.22
N ASP A 482 8.25 -2.27 4.63
CA ASP A 482 8.85 -1.25 3.74
C ASP A 482 9.47 -1.90 2.50
N GLY A 483 10.22 -3.00 2.69
CA GLY A 483 10.71 -3.84 1.59
C GLY A 483 9.58 -4.43 0.75
N ILE A 484 8.55 -5.01 1.38
CA ILE A 484 7.40 -5.57 0.63
C ILE A 484 6.70 -4.49 -0.21
N MET A 485 6.54 -3.26 0.30
CA MET A 485 5.98 -2.16 -0.47
C MET A 485 6.85 -1.81 -1.69
N LEU A 486 8.17 -1.76 -1.49
CA LEU A 486 9.13 -1.46 -2.54
C LEU A 486 9.07 -2.44 -3.72
N PHE A 487 8.90 -3.75 -3.46
CA PHE A 487 8.84 -4.77 -4.51
C PHE A 487 7.43 -5.00 -5.08
N HIS A 488 6.37 -4.77 -4.30
CA HIS A 488 5.00 -5.11 -4.71
C HIS A 488 4.21 -3.89 -5.21
N HIS A 489 4.28 -2.77 -4.50
CA HIS A 489 3.37 -1.63 -4.69
C HIS A 489 3.99 -0.49 -5.47
N PHE A 490 5.27 -0.21 -5.22
CA PHE A 490 5.96 0.91 -5.84
C PHE A 490 6.19 0.67 -7.34
#